data_AF-A0A7K1YBA4-F1
#
_entry.id   AF-A0A7K1YBA4-F1
#
_cell.length_a   1.000
_cell.length_b   1.000
_cell.length_c   1.000
_cell.angle_alpha   90.00
_cell.angle_beta   90.00
_cell.angle_gamma   90.00
#
_symmetry.space_group_name_H-M   'P 1'
#
loop_
_entity.id
_entity.type
_entity.pdbx_description
1 polymer ?
#
loop_
_entity_poly.entity_id
_entity_poly.type
_entity_poly.pdbx_seq_one_letter_code
_entity_poly.pdbx_strand_id
1 'polypeptide(L)'
;MPGNNKSSKGLLIALTIICIWLLSFVLLMQWHFSFKNPLAYLAVFWMMHLYTGLFITAHDAMHGTVTHDKKVNTIIGQLCTALYAVFPYQKLYIKHHKHHKNVHTDDDPDFSEKGFLGWYVKFISEYLSWWQIVLMAIIYNLLKLWISEANLLLFWVFPSLLSTLQLFYFGTWLPHHGEHTNKHFSRTQSKNHFVAFISCYFFGYHYEHHETPHLPWWKLWKTKSVGH
;
A
#
# COMPACT_ATOMS: atom_id res chain seq x y z
N MET A 1 5.71 24.24 28.55
CA MET A 1 4.72 23.80 27.55
C MET A 1 5.24 24.17 26.17
N PRO A 2 5.60 23.21 25.31
CA PRO A 2 5.89 23.51 23.92
C PRO A 2 4.61 23.47 23.09
N GLY A 3 4.44 24.48 22.25
CA GLY A 3 3.24 24.73 21.44
C GLY A 3 2.81 23.53 20.60
N ASN A 4 1.50 23.32 20.63
CA ASN A 4 0.69 22.28 19.99
C ASN A 4 0.69 22.38 18.46
N ASN A 5 1.84 22.41 17.80
CA ASN A 5 1.93 22.41 16.34
C ASN A 5 1.77 20.98 15.83
N LYS A 6 0.56 20.43 15.99
CA LYS A 6 0.16 19.14 15.41
C LYS A 6 0.32 19.27 13.91
N SER A 7 1.37 18.68 13.35
CA SER A 7 1.60 18.75 11.91
C SER A 7 0.45 18.07 11.18
N SER A 8 -0.49 18.84 10.62
CA SER A 8 -1.63 18.36 9.84
C SER A 8 -1.24 17.84 8.46
N LYS A 9 0.06 17.88 8.12
CA LYS A 9 0.58 17.51 6.80
C LYS A 9 0.28 16.06 6.43
N GLY A 10 0.41 15.12 7.38
CA GLY A 10 0.14 13.71 7.11
C GLY A 10 -1.34 13.46 6.79
N LEU A 11 -2.23 14.02 7.61
CA LEU A 11 -3.68 13.98 7.35
C LEU A 11 -4.04 14.64 6.02
N LEU A 12 -3.45 15.79 5.68
CA LEU A 12 -3.68 16.44 4.39
C LEU A 12 -3.26 15.54 3.22
N ILE A 13 -2.06 14.94 3.27
CA ILE A 13 -1.58 14.02 2.24
C ILE A 13 -2.51 12.80 2.11
N ALA A 14 -2.92 12.21 3.23
CA ALA A 14 -3.85 11.09 3.26
C ALA A 14 -5.18 11.44 2.58
N LEU A 15 -5.78 12.57 2.93
CA LEU A 15 -7.03 13.05 2.33
C LEU A 15 -6.85 13.36 0.84
N THR A 16 -5.71 13.93 0.43
CA THR A 16 -5.42 14.17 -0.99
C THR A 16 -5.37 12.85 -1.77
N ILE A 17 -4.68 11.82 -1.27
CA ILE A 17 -4.63 10.50 -1.92
C ILE A 17 -6.03 9.89 -2.04
N ILE A 18 -6.82 9.92 -0.95
CA ILE A 18 -8.19 9.40 -0.94
C ILE A 18 -9.07 10.15 -1.94
N CYS A 19 -9.03 11.48 -1.95
CA CYS A 19 -9.83 12.29 -2.88
C CYS A 19 -9.43 12.07 -4.34
N ILE A 20 -8.13 11.97 -4.65
CA ILE A 20 -7.66 11.70 -6.01
C ILE A 20 -8.08 10.30 -6.45
N TRP A 21 -7.99 9.30 -5.56
CA TRP A 21 -8.48 7.95 -5.85
C TRP A 21 -9.97 7.93 -6.11
N LEU A 22 -10.79 8.56 -5.25
CA LEU A 22 -12.25 8.61 -5.41
C LEU A 22 -12.65 9.33 -6.70
N LEU A 23 -12.04 10.48 -6.98
CA LEU A 23 -12.30 11.24 -8.20
C LEU A 23 -11.92 10.43 -9.45
N SER A 24 -10.74 9.82 -9.44
CA SER A 24 -10.27 8.97 -10.55
C SER A 24 -11.20 7.78 -10.76
N PHE A 25 -11.61 7.10 -9.67
CA PHE A 25 -12.54 6.00 -9.71
C PHE A 25 -13.87 6.42 -10.34
N VAL A 26 -14.51 7.49 -9.84
CA VAL A 26 -15.81 7.97 -10.35
C VAL A 26 -15.74 8.33 -11.83
N LEU A 27 -14.70 9.08 -12.24
CA LEU A 27 -14.53 9.47 -13.65
C LEU A 27 -14.28 8.26 -14.55
N LEU A 28 -13.45 7.32 -14.12
CA LEU A 28 -13.12 6.13 -14.91
C LEU A 28 -14.29 5.14 -15.00
N MET A 29 -15.17 5.07 -14.00
CA MET A 29 -16.40 4.26 -14.08
C MET A 29 -17.39 4.79 -15.11
N GLN A 30 -17.35 6.10 -15.42
CA GLN A 30 -18.24 6.76 -16.40
C GLN A 30 -17.61 6.88 -17.79
N TRP A 31 -16.34 6.50 -17.94
CA TRP A 31 -15.61 6.73 -19.18
C TRP A 31 -15.98 5.71 -20.26
N HIS A 32 -16.59 6.18 -21.35
CA HIS A 32 -16.77 5.40 -22.57
C HIS A 32 -15.44 5.31 -23.33
N PHE A 33 -14.63 4.28 -23.05
CA PHE A 33 -13.33 4.08 -23.66
C PHE A 33 -13.34 2.99 -24.73
N SER A 34 -12.25 2.94 -25.51
CA SER A 34 -11.96 1.86 -26.45
C SER A 34 -10.64 1.20 -26.06
N PHE A 35 -10.52 -0.12 -26.18
CA PHE A 35 -9.28 -0.85 -25.93
C PHE A 35 -8.12 -0.43 -26.86
N LYS A 36 -8.42 0.26 -27.97
CA LYS A 36 -7.39 0.85 -28.84
C LYS A 36 -6.82 2.17 -28.29
N ASN A 37 -7.44 2.77 -27.27
CA ASN A 37 -6.99 4.03 -26.69
C ASN A 37 -5.84 3.77 -25.70
N PRO A 38 -4.61 4.26 -25.97
CA PRO A 38 -3.48 4.05 -25.08
C PRO A 38 -3.68 4.66 -23.68
N LEU A 39 -4.51 5.71 -23.55
CA LEU A 39 -4.81 6.34 -22.27
C LEU A 39 -5.52 5.40 -21.29
N ALA A 40 -6.21 4.37 -21.78
CA ALA A 40 -6.84 3.37 -20.92
C ALA A 40 -5.77 2.61 -20.11
N TYR A 41 -4.66 2.21 -20.73
CA TYR A 41 -3.59 1.51 -20.04
C TYR A 41 -2.82 2.43 -19.08
N LEU A 42 -2.65 3.71 -19.43
CA LEU A 42 -2.09 4.70 -18.49
C LEU A 42 -3.00 4.89 -17.27
N ALA A 43 -4.33 4.89 -17.46
CA ALA A 43 -5.29 4.95 -16.37
C ALA A 43 -5.23 3.70 -15.46
N VAL A 44 -4.91 2.52 -15.99
CA VAL A 44 -4.65 1.32 -15.18
C VAL A 44 -3.45 1.54 -14.26
N PHE A 45 -2.31 2.00 -14.80
CA PHE A 45 -1.11 2.26 -13.98
C PHE A 45 -1.33 3.39 -12.98
N TRP A 46 -2.09 4.41 -13.35
CA TRP A 46 -2.52 5.47 -12.46
C TRP A 46 -3.35 4.92 -11.29
N MET A 47 -4.37 4.11 -11.56
CA MET A 47 -5.19 3.50 -10.52
C MET A 47 -4.36 2.54 -9.65
N MET A 48 -3.49 1.72 -10.25
CA MET A 48 -2.56 0.86 -9.52
C MET A 48 -1.71 1.67 -8.54
N HIS A 49 -1.13 2.77 -9.00
CA HIS A 49 -0.32 3.65 -8.15
C HIS A 49 -1.16 4.25 -7.01
N LEU A 50 -2.38 4.72 -7.29
CA LEU A 50 -3.26 5.26 -6.24
C LEU A 50 -3.71 4.21 -5.21
N TYR A 51 -3.94 2.96 -5.63
CA TYR A 51 -4.19 1.86 -4.68
C TYR A 51 -2.98 1.61 -3.77
N THR A 52 -1.78 1.58 -4.34
CA THR A 52 -0.53 1.54 -3.54
C THR A 52 -0.49 2.72 -2.57
N GLY A 53 -0.88 3.93 -3.00
CA GLY A 53 -0.99 5.10 -2.13
C GLY A 53 -2.00 4.94 -0.99
N LEU A 54 -3.16 4.32 -1.23
CA LEU A 54 -4.12 3.99 -0.17
C LEU A 54 -3.48 3.05 0.86
N PHE A 55 -2.79 2.00 0.42
CA PHE A 55 -2.16 1.06 1.34
C PHE A 55 -1.02 1.71 2.13
N ILE A 56 -0.18 2.51 1.48
CA ILE A 56 0.91 3.25 2.15
C ILE A 56 0.35 4.26 3.17
N THR A 57 -0.78 4.91 2.86
CA THR A 57 -1.47 5.76 3.84
C THR A 57 -1.98 4.96 5.04
N ALA A 58 -2.53 3.78 4.81
CA ALA A 58 -2.96 2.89 5.89
C ALA A 58 -1.77 2.37 6.71
N HIS A 59 -0.66 2.05 6.08
CA HIS A 59 0.58 1.64 6.74
C HIS A 59 1.15 2.76 7.63
N ASP A 60 1.22 4.00 7.13
CA ASP A 60 1.60 5.17 7.95
C ASP A 60 0.65 5.34 9.14
N ALA A 61 -0.65 5.07 8.95
CA ALA A 61 -1.62 5.08 10.04
C ALA A 61 -1.33 3.98 11.09
N MET A 62 -0.82 2.81 10.69
CA MET A 62 -0.39 1.75 11.61
C MET A 62 0.77 2.20 12.49
N HIS A 63 1.64 3.07 11.99
CA HIS A 63 2.70 3.70 12.77
C HIS A 63 2.29 4.98 13.50
N GLY A 64 1.06 5.46 13.30
CA GLY A 64 0.59 6.71 13.89
C GLY A 64 1.22 7.95 13.27
N THR A 65 1.68 7.89 12.01
CA THR A 65 2.40 8.98 11.36
C THR A 65 1.50 9.87 10.48
N VAL A 66 0.24 9.49 10.26
CA VAL A 66 -0.77 10.36 9.60
C VAL A 66 -1.10 11.56 10.50
N THR A 67 -1.24 11.33 11.80
CA THR A 67 -1.49 12.37 12.81
C THR A 67 -1.10 11.87 14.21
N HIS A 68 -0.99 12.75 15.19
CA HIS A 68 -0.73 12.35 16.59
C HIS A 68 -1.95 11.71 17.28
N ASP A 69 -3.15 11.83 16.71
CA ASP A 69 -4.37 11.25 17.27
C ASP A 69 -4.56 9.80 16.80
N LYS A 70 -4.44 8.84 17.71
CA LYS A 70 -4.62 7.40 17.43
C LYS A 70 -5.99 7.05 16.84
N LYS A 71 -7.06 7.74 17.27
CA LYS A 71 -8.41 7.49 16.73
C LYS A 71 -8.48 7.90 15.27
N VAL A 72 -7.93 9.07 14.93
CA VAL A 72 -7.92 9.55 13.56
C VAL A 72 -7.06 8.65 12.66
N ASN A 73 -5.90 8.18 13.12
CA ASN A 73 -5.13 7.17 12.37
C ASN A 73 -5.95 5.91 12.11
N THR A 74 -6.64 5.39 13.13
CA THR A 74 -7.46 4.18 12.98
C THR A 74 -8.58 4.38 11.96
N ILE A 75 -9.25 5.54 11.98
CA ILE A 75 -10.32 5.88 11.02
C ILE A 75 -9.76 6.00 9.60
N ILE A 76 -8.68 6.77 9.41
CA ILE A 76 -8.07 6.96 8.08
C ILE A 76 -7.52 5.65 7.54
N GLY A 77 -6.81 4.88 8.38
CA GLY A 77 -6.30 3.57 8.03
C GLY A 77 -7.41 2.62 7.61
N GLN A 78 -8.50 2.53 8.39
CA GLN A 78 -9.65 1.70 8.04
C GLN A 78 -10.37 2.17 6.78
N LEU A 79 -10.48 3.48 6.54
CA LEU A 79 -11.04 4.00 5.30
C LEU A 79 -10.19 3.60 4.09
N CYS A 80 -8.88 3.78 4.15
CA CYS A 80 -7.96 3.40 3.07
C CYS A 80 -8.00 1.89 2.80
N THR A 81 -7.95 1.05 3.84
CA THR A 81 -7.99 -0.41 3.68
C THR A 81 -9.37 -0.90 3.21
N ALA A 82 -10.43 -0.19 3.60
CA ALA A 82 -11.78 -0.46 3.11
C ALA A 82 -11.92 -0.17 1.61
N LEU A 83 -11.46 1.00 1.16
CA LEU A 83 -11.45 1.39 -0.26
C LEU A 83 -10.57 0.46 -1.11
N TYR A 84 -9.47 -0.06 -0.55
CA TYR A 84 -8.57 -0.95 -1.27
C TYR A 84 -9.25 -2.29 -1.62
N ALA A 85 -9.68 -3.05 -0.62
CA ALA A 85 -10.30 -4.37 -0.82
C ALA A 85 -11.06 -4.84 0.45
N VAL A 86 -11.71 -3.90 1.14
CA VAL A 86 -12.45 -4.17 2.38
C VAL A 86 -11.57 -4.86 3.45
N PHE A 87 -10.29 -4.49 3.49
CA PHE A 87 -9.35 -5.08 4.44
C PHE A 87 -9.64 -4.58 5.87
N PRO A 88 -9.72 -5.49 6.87
CA PRO A 88 -9.79 -5.10 8.27
C PRO A 88 -8.47 -4.48 8.71
N TYR A 89 -8.49 -3.20 9.06
CA TYR A 89 -7.30 -2.46 9.47
C TYR A 89 -6.59 -3.10 10.67
N GLN A 90 -7.36 -3.58 11.65
CA GLN A 90 -6.79 -4.21 12.84
C GLN A 90 -5.97 -5.47 12.52
N LYS A 91 -6.40 -6.28 11.53
CA LYS A 91 -5.66 -7.48 11.10
C LYS A 91 -4.32 -7.08 10.49
N LEU A 92 -4.34 -6.09 9.60
CA LEU A 92 -3.13 -5.54 8.98
C LEU A 92 -2.19 -4.94 10.04
N TYR A 93 -2.72 -4.12 10.95
CA TYR A 93 -1.97 -3.52 12.05
C TYR A 93 -1.21 -4.58 12.86
N ILE A 94 -1.89 -5.65 13.30
CA ILE A 94 -1.27 -6.71 14.11
C ILE A 94 -0.16 -7.42 13.32
N LYS A 95 -0.44 -7.82 12.07
CA LYS A 95 0.53 -8.55 11.24
C LYS A 95 1.74 -7.70 10.88
N HIS A 96 1.52 -6.44 10.54
CA HIS A 96 2.58 -5.49 10.25
C HIS A 96 3.54 -5.31 11.44
N HIS A 97 3.02 -5.16 12.65
CA HIS A 97 3.87 -5.10 13.84
C HIS A 97 4.55 -6.44 14.17
N LYS A 98 3.93 -7.58 13.81
CA LYS A 98 4.56 -8.90 13.93
C LYS A 98 5.77 -9.02 12.99
N HIS A 99 5.64 -8.52 11.76
CA HIS A 99 6.73 -8.44 10.79
C HIS A 99 7.91 -7.61 11.33
N HIS A 100 7.68 -6.38 11.78
CA HIS A 100 8.74 -5.54 12.38
C HIS A 100 9.45 -6.20 13.58
N LYS A 101 8.72 -6.97 14.39
CA LYS A 101 9.28 -7.59 15.60
C LYS A 101 10.10 -8.84 15.30
N ASN A 102 9.68 -9.61 14.31
CA ASN A 102 10.15 -10.98 14.08
C ASN A 102 10.74 -11.17 12.68
N VAL A 103 11.28 -10.11 12.07
CA VAL A 103 11.73 -10.09 10.68
C VAL A 103 12.64 -11.30 10.38
N HIS A 104 12.43 -11.94 9.22
CA HIS A 104 13.21 -13.13 8.81
C HIS A 104 13.16 -14.32 9.79
N THR A 105 12.05 -14.51 10.48
CA THR A 105 11.78 -15.73 11.27
C THR A 105 10.51 -16.43 10.79
N ASP A 106 10.26 -17.65 11.25
CA ASP A 106 9.01 -18.38 10.99
C ASP A 106 7.75 -17.63 11.49
N ASP A 107 7.93 -16.70 12.42
CA ASP A 107 6.87 -15.87 12.96
C ASP A 107 6.54 -14.63 12.13
N ASP A 108 7.36 -14.30 11.13
CA ASP A 108 7.13 -13.17 10.23
C ASP A 108 6.02 -13.51 9.20
N PRO A 109 4.87 -12.81 9.23
CA PRO A 109 3.82 -13.04 8.23
C PRO A 109 4.32 -12.74 6.81
N ASP A 110 5.27 -11.84 6.66
CA ASP A 110 5.76 -11.36 5.36
C ASP A 110 7.02 -12.08 4.90
N PHE A 111 7.54 -13.09 5.62
CA PHE A 111 8.71 -13.87 5.20
C PHE A 111 8.34 -15.26 4.65
N SER A 112 9.11 -15.76 3.68
CA SER A 112 8.99 -17.12 3.15
C SER A 112 10.29 -17.56 2.50
N GLU A 113 10.72 -18.80 2.74
CA GLU A 113 11.86 -19.39 2.05
C GLU A 113 11.52 -19.90 0.63
N LYS A 114 10.23 -19.90 0.27
CA LYS A 114 9.77 -20.30 -1.07
C LYS A 114 10.24 -19.28 -2.12
N GLY A 115 10.35 -19.73 -3.38
CA GLY A 115 10.57 -18.84 -4.52
C GLY A 115 9.46 -17.79 -4.70
N PHE A 116 9.70 -16.83 -5.60
CA PHE A 116 8.86 -15.63 -5.82
C PHE A 116 7.35 -15.89 -5.76
N LEU A 117 6.87 -16.84 -6.57
CA LEU A 117 5.44 -17.16 -6.64
C LEU A 117 4.90 -17.76 -5.34
N GLY A 118 5.65 -18.66 -4.70
CA GLY A 118 5.24 -19.29 -3.45
C GLY A 118 5.19 -18.30 -2.29
N TRP A 119 6.11 -17.33 -2.26
CA TRP A 119 6.10 -16.25 -1.28
C TRP A 119 4.95 -15.28 -1.56
N TYR A 120 4.72 -14.88 -2.82
CA TYR A 120 3.57 -14.02 -3.17
C TYR A 120 2.22 -14.65 -2.74
N VAL A 121 2.04 -15.95 -2.98
CA VAL A 121 0.83 -16.67 -2.55
C VAL A 121 0.70 -16.68 -1.02
N LYS A 122 1.79 -16.94 -0.28
CA LYS A 122 1.79 -16.84 1.19
C LYS A 122 1.36 -15.43 1.61
N PHE A 123 2.03 -14.40 1.10
CA PHE A 123 1.76 -13.00 1.42
C PHE A 123 0.28 -12.65 1.23
N ILE A 124 -0.31 -12.92 0.06
CA ILE A 124 -1.72 -12.65 -0.17
C ILE A 124 -2.62 -13.45 0.79
N SER A 125 -2.31 -14.72 1.06
CA SER A 125 -3.11 -15.56 1.96
C SER A 125 -3.08 -15.10 3.43
N GLU A 126 -2.03 -14.41 3.86
CA GLU A 126 -1.97 -13.81 5.20
C GLU A 126 -3.02 -12.70 5.34
N TYR A 127 -3.24 -11.91 4.29
CA TYR A 127 -4.04 -10.70 4.38
C TYR A 127 -5.46 -10.88 3.86
N LEU A 128 -5.65 -11.57 2.74
CA LEU A 128 -6.94 -11.75 2.08
C LEU A 128 -7.69 -12.97 2.64
N SER A 129 -8.93 -12.74 3.06
CA SER A 129 -9.82 -13.77 3.61
C SER A 129 -10.92 -14.11 2.62
N TRP A 130 -11.45 -15.34 2.66
CA TRP A 130 -12.49 -15.80 1.73
C TRP A 130 -13.75 -14.91 1.75
N TRP A 131 -14.15 -14.41 2.92
CA TRP A 131 -15.33 -13.53 3.03
C TRP A 131 -15.13 -12.19 2.32
N GLN A 132 -13.88 -11.68 2.23
CA GLN A 132 -13.58 -10.45 1.49
C GLN A 132 -13.77 -10.68 0.00
N ILE A 133 -13.38 -11.85 -0.50
CA ILE A 133 -13.59 -12.24 -1.89
C ILE A 133 -15.10 -12.29 -2.19
N VAL A 134 -15.89 -12.93 -1.31
CA VAL A 134 -17.36 -12.98 -1.44
C VAL A 134 -17.97 -11.57 -1.41
N LEU A 135 -17.56 -10.73 -0.46
CA LEU A 135 -18.08 -9.37 -0.34
C LEU A 135 -17.71 -8.50 -1.55
N MET A 136 -16.47 -8.57 -2.02
CA MET A 136 -16.06 -7.86 -3.24
C MET A 136 -16.80 -8.36 -4.47
N ALA A 137 -17.09 -9.67 -4.56
CA ALA A 137 -17.91 -10.23 -5.63
C ALA A 137 -19.35 -9.70 -5.57
N ILE A 138 -19.94 -9.57 -4.37
CA ILE A 138 -21.27 -8.95 -4.21
C ILE A 138 -21.23 -7.49 -4.66
N ILE A 139 -20.25 -6.69 -4.20
CA ILE A 139 -20.10 -5.28 -4.60
C ILE A 139 -19.95 -5.17 -6.12
N TYR A 140 -19.09 -6.00 -6.73
CA TYR A 140 -18.92 -6.06 -8.18
C TYR A 140 -20.24 -6.33 -8.90
N ASN A 141 -21.00 -7.33 -8.46
CA ASN A 141 -22.27 -7.69 -9.09
C ASN A 141 -23.37 -6.64 -8.89
N LEU A 142 -23.31 -5.82 -7.83
CA LEU A 142 -24.22 -4.68 -7.65
C LEU A 142 -23.81 -3.50 -8.53
N LEU A 143 -22.51 -3.18 -8.60
CA LEU A 143 -22.00 -2.08 -9.40
C LEU A 143 -22.20 -2.30 -10.90
N LYS A 144 -22.05 -3.54 -11.39
CA LYS A 144 -22.22 -3.86 -12.82
C LYS A 144 -23.64 -3.64 -13.35
N LEU A 145 -24.64 -3.43 -12.47
CA LEU A 145 -26.00 -3.08 -12.88
C LEU A 145 -26.08 -1.67 -13.50
N TRP A 146 -25.12 -0.80 -13.18
CA TRP A 146 -25.11 0.62 -13.61
C TRP A 146 -23.81 1.02 -14.31
N ILE A 147 -22.74 0.24 -14.11
CA ILE A 147 -21.39 0.53 -14.62
C ILE A 147 -20.99 -0.56 -15.62
N SER A 148 -20.36 -0.15 -16.72
CA SER A 148 -19.77 -1.05 -17.71
C SER A 148 -18.81 -2.05 -17.05
N GLU A 149 -19.01 -3.34 -17.34
CA GLU A 149 -18.15 -4.42 -16.86
C GLU A 149 -16.68 -4.22 -17.25
N ALA A 150 -16.42 -3.71 -18.47
CA ALA A 150 -15.07 -3.41 -18.92
C ALA A 150 -14.38 -2.36 -18.02
N ASN A 151 -15.13 -1.37 -17.54
CA ASN A 151 -14.60 -0.33 -16.65
C ASN A 151 -14.30 -0.89 -15.25
N LEU A 152 -15.22 -1.71 -14.70
CA LEU A 152 -15.00 -2.37 -13.41
C LEU A 152 -13.78 -3.29 -13.44
N LEU A 153 -13.65 -4.11 -14.48
CA LEU A 153 -12.51 -5.01 -14.60
C LEU A 153 -11.21 -4.23 -14.81
N LEU A 154 -11.18 -3.28 -15.75
CA LEU A 154 -9.94 -2.62 -16.15
C LEU A 154 -9.48 -1.54 -15.17
N PHE A 155 -10.38 -0.78 -14.54
CA PHE A 155 -10.01 0.37 -13.70
C PHE A 155 -10.26 0.16 -12.20
N TRP A 156 -10.94 -0.91 -11.80
CA TRP A 156 -11.18 -1.20 -10.37
C TRP A 156 -10.52 -2.50 -9.92
N VAL A 157 -10.83 -3.64 -10.55
CA VAL A 157 -10.34 -4.97 -10.15
C VAL A 157 -8.89 -5.18 -10.56
N PHE A 158 -8.55 -5.02 -11.82
CA PHE A 158 -7.20 -5.28 -12.32
C PHE A 158 -6.13 -4.42 -11.64
N PRO A 159 -6.27 -3.08 -11.52
CA PRO A 159 -5.27 -2.26 -10.85
C PRO A 159 -5.12 -2.56 -9.36
N SER A 160 -6.18 -2.99 -8.65
CA SER A 160 -6.05 -3.38 -7.24
C SER A 160 -5.20 -4.65 -7.09
N LEU A 161 -5.38 -5.64 -7.98
CA LEU A 161 -4.55 -6.84 -8.03
C LEU A 161 -3.10 -6.50 -8.37
N LEU A 162 -2.86 -5.66 -9.39
CA LEU A 162 -1.52 -5.20 -9.73
C LEU A 162 -0.84 -4.47 -8.58
N SER A 163 -1.57 -3.65 -7.82
CA SER A 163 -1.00 -2.97 -6.66
C SER A 163 -0.62 -3.94 -5.55
N THR A 164 -1.29 -5.10 -5.41
CA THR A 164 -0.83 -6.11 -4.44
C THR A 164 0.53 -6.70 -4.85
N LEU A 165 0.75 -6.90 -6.15
CA LEU A 165 2.03 -7.37 -6.68
C LEU A 165 3.11 -6.29 -6.53
N GLN A 166 2.77 -5.02 -6.76
CA GLN A 166 3.68 -3.89 -6.54
C GLN A 166 4.11 -3.78 -5.07
N LEU A 167 3.14 -3.81 -4.14
CA LEU A 167 3.39 -3.79 -2.70
C LEU A 167 4.25 -4.98 -2.27
N PHE A 168 3.92 -6.18 -2.72
CA PHE A 168 4.72 -7.37 -2.44
C PHE A 168 6.14 -7.22 -3.00
N TYR A 169 6.29 -6.80 -4.25
CA TYR A 169 7.61 -6.70 -4.88
C TYR A 169 8.49 -5.67 -4.16
N PHE A 170 8.03 -4.43 -4.01
CA PHE A 170 8.85 -3.34 -3.48
C PHE A 170 8.86 -3.27 -1.94
N GLY A 171 7.82 -3.74 -1.28
CA GLY A 171 7.66 -3.68 0.17
C GLY A 171 7.97 -4.98 0.91
N THR A 172 8.16 -6.10 0.21
CA THR A 172 8.38 -7.41 0.84
C THR A 172 9.50 -8.18 0.15
N TRP A 173 9.32 -8.61 -1.10
CA TRP A 173 10.27 -9.46 -1.81
C TRP A 173 11.63 -8.78 -2.04
N LEU A 174 11.66 -7.64 -2.73
CA LEU A 174 12.91 -6.96 -3.05
C LEU A 174 13.73 -6.58 -1.80
N PRO A 175 13.13 -6.00 -0.73
CA PRO A 175 13.89 -5.67 0.46
C PRO A 175 14.37 -6.90 1.23
N HIS A 176 13.55 -7.95 1.36
CA HIS A 176 13.85 -9.09 2.26
C HIS A 176 14.40 -10.33 1.55
N HIS A 177 14.34 -10.46 0.22
CA HIS A 177 14.84 -11.64 -0.45
C HIS A 177 16.39 -11.70 -0.49
N GLY A 178 16.94 -12.86 -0.15
CA GLY A 178 18.37 -13.16 -0.18
C GLY A 178 19.03 -13.03 1.18
N GLU A 179 20.36 -12.91 1.17
CA GLU A 179 21.16 -12.77 2.38
C GLU A 179 21.30 -11.31 2.80
N HIS A 180 21.29 -11.09 4.11
CA HIS A 180 21.43 -9.77 4.72
C HIS A 180 22.38 -9.83 5.91
N THR A 181 23.13 -8.76 6.11
CA THR A 181 24.07 -8.62 7.24
C THR A 181 23.59 -7.62 8.30
N ASN A 182 22.45 -6.96 8.04
CA ASN A 182 21.89 -5.95 8.94
C ASN A 182 20.75 -6.52 9.79
N LYS A 183 20.50 -5.89 10.94
CA LYS A 183 19.51 -6.33 11.95
C LYS A 183 18.05 -6.40 11.46
N HIS A 184 17.73 -5.69 10.37
CA HIS A 184 16.37 -5.62 9.80
C HIS A 184 16.18 -6.58 8.64
N PHE A 185 17.23 -7.32 8.27
CA PHE A 185 17.28 -8.21 7.12
C PHE A 185 16.61 -7.60 5.87
N SER A 186 16.94 -6.33 5.61
CA SER A 186 16.33 -5.59 4.51
C SER A 186 17.34 -4.78 3.72
N ARG A 187 17.06 -4.63 2.44
CA ARG A 187 17.76 -3.70 1.53
C ARG A 187 17.08 -2.34 1.51
N THR A 188 17.79 -1.37 0.94
CA THR A 188 17.27 -0.03 0.65
C THR A 188 17.59 0.33 -0.79
N GLN A 189 16.67 1.02 -1.46
CA GLN A 189 16.87 1.51 -2.82
C GLN A 189 17.90 2.67 -2.85
N SER A 190 18.51 2.88 -4.02
CA SER A 190 19.34 4.06 -4.27
C SER A 190 18.51 5.35 -4.20
N LYS A 191 19.15 6.45 -3.78
CA LYS A 191 18.45 7.72 -3.56
C LYS A 191 17.99 8.35 -4.87
N ASN A 192 16.70 8.25 -5.17
CA ASN A 192 16.04 8.90 -6.30
C ASN A 192 14.56 9.15 -5.95
N HIS A 193 14.14 10.41 -5.87
CA HIS A 193 12.78 10.75 -5.42
C HIS A 193 11.68 10.31 -6.42
N PHE A 194 11.96 10.39 -7.72
CA PHE A 194 10.99 10.00 -8.74
C PHE A 194 10.77 8.48 -8.73
N VAL A 195 11.86 7.71 -8.76
CA VAL A 195 11.80 6.24 -8.70
C VAL A 195 11.20 5.79 -7.37
N ALA A 196 11.60 6.41 -6.26
CA ALA A 196 11.05 6.11 -4.94
C ALA A 196 9.53 6.31 -4.90
N PHE A 197 9.04 7.43 -5.43
CA PHE A 197 7.62 7.72 -5.46
C PHE A 197 6.87 6.71 -6.34
N ILE A 198 7.27 6.55 -7.60
CA ILE A 198 6.50 5.76 -8.58
C ILE A 198 6.53 4.26 -8.28
N SER A 199 7.61 3.76 -7.67
CA SER A 199 7.75 2.35 -7.30
C SER A 199 6.84 1.96 -6.14
N CYS A 200 6.88 2.69 -5.03
CA CYS A 200 6.07 2.37 -3.85
C CYS A 200 6.07 3.51 -2.81
N TYR A 201 5.88 4.77 -3.19
CA TYR A 201 5.80 5.90 -2.27
C TYR A 201 6.96 5.93 -1.25
N PHE A 202 8.20 5.86 -1.72
CA PHE A 202 9.41 5.86 -0.88
C PHE A 202 9.59 4.63 0.03
N PHE A 203 8.68 3.65 -0.01
CA PHE A 203 8.78 2.44 0.81
C PHE A 203 9.96 1.52 0.43
N GLY A 204 10.55 1.71 -0.75
CA GLY A 204 11.82 1.09 -1.12
C GLY A 204 13.02 1.54 -0.26
N TYR A 205 12.89 2.62 0.53
CA TYR A 205 13.81 2.92 1.64
C TYR A 205 13.44 2.06 2.87
N HIS A 206 13.40 0.74 2.67
CA HIS A 206 12.76 -0.19 3.59
C HIS A 206 13.59 -0.42 4.86
N TYR A 207 14.91 -0.44 4.74
CA TYR A 207 15.80 -0.41 5.90
C TYR A 207 15.54 0.82 6.78
N GLU A 208 15.46 2.00 6.18
CA GLU A 208 15.17 3.25 6.88
C GLU A 208 13.79 3.22 7.54
N HIS A 209 12.82 2.57 6.91
CA HIS A 209 11.50 2.34 7.47
C HIS A 209 11.55 1.49 8.75
N HIS A 210 12.26 0.37 8.75
CA HIS A 210 12.45 -0.47 9.95
C HIS A 210 13.25 0.25 11.05
N GLU A 211 14.25 1.06 10.67
CA GLU A 211 15.06 1.81 11.64
C GLU A 211 14.29 2.98 12.27
N THR A 212 13.43 3.63 11.47
CA THR A 212 12.70 4.84 11.88
C THR A 212 11.22 4.76 11.53
N PRO A 213 10.46 3.82 12.12
CA PRO A 213 9.06 3.55 11.73
C PRO A 213 8.11 4.72 12.05
N HIS A 214 8.53 5.65 12.90
CA HIS A 214 7.78 6.87 13.23
C HIS A 214 7.94 7.98 12.18
N LEU A 215 8.74 7.77 11.13
CA LEU A 215 8.83 8.68 10.00
C LEU A 215 7.82 8.28 8.92
N PRO A 216 6.98 9.23 8.46
CA PRO A 216 6.07 8.95 7.36
C PRO A 216 6.84 8.77 6.04
N TRP A 217 6.21 8.08 5.10
CA TRP A 217 6.85 7.65 3.85
C TRP A 217 7.58 8.77 3.10
N TRP A 218 7.01 9.98 3.02
CA TRP A 218 7.60 11.12 2.30
C TRP A 218 8.83 11.74 2.96
N LYS A 219 9.24 11.25 4.15
CA LYS A 219 10.43 11.67 4.88
C LYS A 219 11.51 10.60 5.00
N LEU A 220 11.26 9.35 4.59
CA LEU A 220 12.22 8.25 4.73
C LEU A 220 13.59 8.54 4.08
N TRP A 221 13.60 9.24 2.95
CA TRP A 221 14.84 9.62 2.26
C TRP A 221 15.81 10.48 3.11
N LYS A 222 15.32 11.09 4.19
CA LYS A 222 16.13 11.94 5.08
C LYS A 222 17.01 11.15 6.03
N THR A 223 16.64 9.90 6.34
CA THR A 223 17.41 9.02 7.22
C THR A 223 18.34 8.08 6.45
N LYS A 224 18.26 8.08 5.12
CA LYS A 224 19.24 7.39 4.28
C LYS A 224 20.63 8.02 4.46
N SER A 225 21.52 7.27 5.11
CA SER A 225 22.94 7.63 5.25
C SER A 225 23.69 7.43 3.93
N VAL A 226 24.73 8.23 3.73
CA VAL A 226 25.68 8.01 2.63
C VAL A 226 26.52 6.79 2.98
N GLY A 227 26.32 5.65 2.31
CA GLY A 227 27.07 4.41 2.56
C GLY A 227 26.27 3.10 2.55
N HIS A 228 24.95 3.16 2.32
CA HIS A 228 24.08 2.00 2.07
C HIS A 228 23.42 2.06 0.69
#